data_AF-A0A354TJK8-F1
#
_entry.id   AF-A0A354TJK8-F1
#
_cell.length_a   1.000
_cell.length_b   1.000
_cell.length_c   1.000
_cell.angle_alpha   90.00
_cell.angle_beta   90.00
_cell.angle_gamma   90.00
#
_symmetry.space_group_name_H-M   'P 1'
#
loop_
_entity.id
_entity.type
_entity.pdbx_description
1 polymer ?
#
loop_
_entity_poly.entity_id
_entity_poly.type
_entity_poly.pdbx_seq_one_letter_code
_entity_poly.pdbx_strand_id
1 'polypeptide(L)'
;MLFISRLIFLALAVAVSSSAVAAPKKRSAYGKPNVLFIIADDLRDYTGWLGGHPQSVTPNMDRLAKLGMRFTNAHCNYALCNPSRASLMTGMLPSSSGVFGNEQDWRRS
;
A
#
# COMPACT_ATOMS: atom_id res chain seq x y z
N MET A 1 -5.95 -60.93 -19.05
CA MET A 1 -6.24 -59.51 -19.34
C MET A 1 -6.84 -58.74 -18.13
N LEU A 2 -6.67 -59.21 -16.88
CA LEU A 2 -7.20 -58.53 -15.66
C LEU A 2 -6.12 -58.16 -14.62
N PHE A 3 -4.88 -58.61 -14.78
CA PHE A 3 -3.79 -58.36 -13.81
C PHE A 3 -3.01 -57.07 -14.08
N ILE A 4 -2.91 -56.65 -15.36
CA ILE A 4 -2.15 -55.46 -15.76
C ILE A 4 -2.90 -54.17 -15.37
N SER A 5 -4.24 -54.16 -15.33
CA SER A 5 -5.01 -52.96 -14.94
C SER A 5 -4.92 -52.65 -13.44
N ARG A 6 -4.76 -53.66 -12.57
CA ARG A 6 -4.64 -53.45 -11.12
C ARG A 6 -3.30 -52.83 -10.71
N LEU A 7 -2.22 -53.13 -11.45
CA LEU A 7 -0.90 -52.55 -11.19
C LEU A 7 -0.82 -51.07 -11.60
N ILE A 8 -1.52 -50.68 -12.67
CA ILE A 8 -1.60 -49.28 -13.10
C ILE A 8 -2.43 -48.45 -12.11
N PHE A 9 -3.51 -49.00 -11.56
CA PHE A 9 -4.31 -48.32 -10.54
C PHE A 9 -3.56 -48.14 -9.20
N LEU A 10 -2.68 -49.06 -8.82
CA LEU A 10 -1.90 -48.94 -7.59
C LEU A 10 -0.73 -47.93 -7.74
N ALA A 11 -0.12 -47.85 -8.93
CA ALA A 11 0.92 -46.86 -9.22
C ALA A 11 0.38 -45.41 -9.26
N LEU A 12 -0.87 -45.22 -9.73
CA LEU A 12 -1.51 -43.91 -9.78
C LEU A 12 -1.96 -43.42 -8.38
N ALA A 13 -2.28 -44.33 -7.46
CA ALA A 13 -2.67 -43.98 -6.09
C ALA A 13 -1.49 -43.50 -5.23
N VAL A 14 -0.28 -44.02 -5.46
CA VAL A 14 0.93 -43.62 -4.70
C VAL A 14 1.46 -42.26 -5.13
N ALA A 15 1.23 -41.83 -6.37
CA ALA A 15 1.68 -40.52 -6.87
C ALA A 15 0.88 -39.33 -6.33
N VAL A 16 -0.32 -39.55 -5.78
CA VAL A 16 -1.18 -38.47 -5.24
C VAL A 16 -0.90 -38.17 -3.76
N SER A 17 -0.10 -39.00 -3.06
CA SER A 17 0.24 -38.82 -1.65
C SER A 17 1.48 -37.94 -1.39
N SER A 18 1.99 -37.23 -2.40
CA SER A 18 2.99 -36.18 -2.16
C SER A 18 2.29 -34.96 -1.56
N SER A 19 1.90 -35.09 -0.29
CA SER A 19 1.58 -33.96 0.58
C SER A 19 2.78 -33.04 0.54
N ALA A 20 2.67 -31.96 -0.22
CA ALA A 20 3.54 -30.82 -0.08
C ALA A 20 3.48 -30.42 1.38
N VAL A 21 4.48 -30.82 2.16
CA VAL A 21 4.73 -30.29 3.49
C VAL A 21 4.93 -28.81 3.25
N ALA A 22 3.86 -28.04 3.47
CA ALA A 22 3.89 -26.60 3.38
C ALA A 22 4.97 -26.16 4.37
N ALA A 23 6.12 -25.74 3.84
CA ALA A 23 7.20 -25.23 4.65
C ALA A 23 6.59 -24.17 5.58
N PRO A 24 6.89 -24.21 6.89
CA PRO A 24 6.32 -23.24 7.82
C PRO A 24 6.63 -21.86 7.27
N LYS A 25 5.59 -21.07 6.95
CA LYS A 25 5.75 -19.68 6.55
C LYS A 25 6.60 -19.05 7.65
N LYS A 26 7.87 -18.75 7.34
CA LYS A 26 8.75 -17.99 8.23
C LYS A 26 7.99 -16.73 8.57
N ARG A 27 7.38 -16.69 9.75
CA ARG A 27 6.93 -15.43 10.33
C ARG A 27 8.19 -14.59 10.38
N SER A 28 8.15 -13.44 9.74
CA SER A 28 9.18 -12.42 9.93
C SER A 28 9.51 -12.37 11.42
N ALA A 29 10.79 -12.45 11.77
CA ALA A 29 11.26 -12.45 13.18
C ALA A 29 10.76 -11.22 13.93
N TYR A 30 10.45 -10.17 13.18
CA TYR A 30 9.71 -8.99 13.60
C TYR A 30 8.26 -9.20 13.18
N GLY A 31 7.29 -9.14 14.10
CA GLY A 31 5.87 -9.25 13.78
C GLY A 31 5.41 -8.28 12.68
N LYS A 32 4.11 -8.23 12.38
CA LYS A 32 3.59 -7.24 11.42
C LYS A 32 4.00 -5.82 11.89
N PRO A 33 4.65 -5.01 11.05
CA PRO A 33 5.04 -3.67 11.45
C PRO A 33 3.81 -2.81 11.70
N ASN A 34 3.91 -1.88 12.64
CA ASN A 34 2.92 -0.83 12.78
C ASN A 34 3.10 0.20 11.67
N VAL A 35 2.00 0.72 11.14
CA VAL A 35 2.00 1.79 10.14
C VAL A 35 1.40 3.05 10.75
N LEU A 36 2.19 4.12 10.85
CA LEU A 36 1.73 5.45 11.25
C LEU A 36 1.62 6.31 9.99
N PHE A 37 0.40 6.66 9.62
CA PHE A 37 0.12 7.56 8.50
C PHE A 37 -0.12 8.98 9.01
N ILE A 38 0.75 9.92 8.64
CA ILE A 38 0.69 11.34 9.05
C ILE A 38 0.35 12.17 7.82
N ILE A 39 -0.68 13.00 7.92
CA ILE A 39 -1.12 13.93 6.88
C ILE A 39 -1.26 15.34 7.48
N ALA A 40 -0.87 16.36 6.71
CA ALA A 40 -1.06 17.77 7.03
C ALA A 40 -1.97 18.39 5.96
N ASP A 41 -2.96 19.19 6.38
CA ASP A 41 -3.87 19.87 5.47
C ASP A 41 -3.24 21.18 4.96
N ASP A 42 -3.44 21.49 3.68
CA ASP A 42 -2.95 22.69 2.99
C ASP A 42 -1.43 22.97 3.10
N LEU A 43 -0.63 21.94 3.41
CA LEU A 43 0.82 22.08 3.48
C LEU A 43 1.45 22.18 2.08
N ARG A 44 2.12 23.30 1.81
CA ARG A 44 2.93 23.55 0.62
C ARG A 44 4.34 22.94 0.77
N ASP A 45 5.10 22.87 -0.33
CA ASP A 45 6.52 22.45 -0.43
C ASP A 45 7.54 23.33 0.33
N TYR A 46 7.08 24.12 1.29
CA TYR A 46 7.89 25.09 2.04
C TYR A 46 8.78 24.47 3.12
N THR A 47 8.71 23.16 3.32
CA THR A 47 9.48 22.45 4.34
C THR A 47 11.00 22.56 4.12
N GLY A 48 11.77 22.62 5.21
CA GLY A 48 13.22 22.75 5.17
C GLY A 48 13.92 21.66 4.35
N TRP A 49 13.48 20.41 4.44
CA TRP A 49 14.05 19.30 3.67
C TRP A 49 13.87 19.39 2.15
N LEU A 50 12.94 20.22 1.67
CA LEU A 50 12.76 20.54 0.24
C LEU A 50 13.54 21.80 -0.19
N GLY A 51 14.25 22.46 0.74
CA GLY A 51 14.85 23.76 0.47
C GLY A 51 13.81 24.85 0.24
N GLY A 52 12.65 24.73 0.91
CA GLY A 52 11.52 25.63 0.77
C GLY A 52 11.75 27.02 1.38
N HIS A 53 10.68 27.65 1.86
CA HIS A 53 10.71 29.04 2.28
C HIS A 53 11.71 29.32 3.42
N PRO A 54 12.53 30.40 3.37
CA PRO A 54 13.58 30.65 4.37
C PRO A 54 13.10 30.78 5.82
N GLN A 55 11.84 31.15 6.03
CA GLN A 55 11.23 31.27 7.37
C GLN A 55 10.63 29.97 7.90
N SER A 56 10.57 28.91 7.08
CA SER A 56 9.97 27.64 7.48
C SER A 56 10.98 26.77 8.23
N VAL A 57 10.87 26.78 9.56
CA VAL A 57 11.74 26.00 10.45
C VAL A 57 11.05 24.67 10.80
N THR A 58 11.47 23.57 10.14
CA THR A 58 10.81 22.24 10.26
C THR A 58 11.74 21.10 10.75
N PRO A 59 12.47 21.27 11.88
CA PRO A 59 13.56 20.37 12.26
C PRO A 59 13.13 18.91 12.46
N ASN A 60 11.90 18.66 12.93
CA ASN A 60 11.37 17.31 13.12
C ASN A 60 11.06 16.62 11.78
N MET A 61 10.52 17.37 10.81
CA MET A 61 10.27 16.86 9.47
C MET A 61 11.59 16.60 8.74
N ASP A 62 12.56 17.50 8.90
CA ASP A 62 13.88 17.37 8.29
C ASP A 62 14.62 16.15 8.84
N ARG A 63 14.50 15.89 10.15
CA ARG A 63 15.02 14.67 10.76
C ARG A 63 14.34 13.42 10.21
N LEU A 64 13.01 13.42 10.09
CA LEU A 64 12.27 12.29 9.53
C LEU A 64 12.67 12.02 8.07
N ALA A 65 12.83 13.08 7.27
CA ALA A 65 13.22 13.01 5.87
C ALA A 65 14.63 12.42 5.67
N LYS A 66 15.56 12.62 6.63
CA LYS A 66 16.90 12.00 6.63
C LYS A 66 16.90 10.53 7.01
N LEU A 67 15.89 10.06 7.74
CA LEU A 67 15.80 8.68 8.23
C LEU A 67 15.12 7.72 7.25
N GLY A 68 14.53 8.23 6.17
CA GLY A 68 13.71 7.45 5.25
C GLY A 68 13.92 7.80 3.78
N MET A 69 12.95 7.37 2.97
CA MET A 69 12.87 7.69 1.55
C MET A 69 12.07 8.98 1.35
N ARG A 70 12.47 9.81 0.38
CA ARG A 70 11.82 11.08 0.05
C ARG A 70 11.36 11.07 -1.40
N PHE A 71 10.18 11.63 -1.64
CA PHE A 71 9.65 11.89 -2.98
C PHE A 71 9.65 13.40 -3.21
N THR A 72 10.43 13.89 -4.16
CA THR A 72 10.59 15.33 -4.43
C THR A 72 9.60 15.88 -5.46
N ASN A 73 8.79 15.01 -6.06
CA ASN A 73 7.80 15.37 -7.09
C ASN A 73 6.50 14.58 -6.87
N ALA A 74 5.98 14.59 -5.65
CA ALA A 74 4.70 13.97 -5.30
C ALA A 74 3.57 14.99 -5.42
N HIS A 75 2.52 14.66 -6.18
CA HIS A 75 1.38 15.54 -6.43
C HIS A 75 0.09 14.92 -5.92
N CYS A 76 -0.84 15.77 -5.49
CA CYS A 76 -2.22 15.34 -5.26
C CYS A 76 -2.93 15.12 -6.59
N ASN A 77 -3.93 14.22 -6.60
CA ASN A 77 -4.73 13.95 -7.80
C ASN A 77 -5.75 15.07 -8.11
N TYR A 78 -6.02 15.95 -7.13
CA TYR A 78 -6.93 17.08 -7.28
C TYR A 78 -6.62 18.14 -6.21
N ALA A 79 -6.48 19.41 -6.59
CA ALA A 79 -6.13 20.51 -5.67
C ALA A 79 -7.35 21.02 -4.87
N LEU A 80 -8.11 20.10 -4.26
CA LEU A 80 -9.23 20.39 -3.39
C LEU A 80 -9.30 19.33 -2.28
N CYS A 81 -9.67 19.75 -1.08
CA CYS A 81 -9.48 18.97 0.13
C CYS A 81 -10.21 17.62 0.10
N ASN A 82 -11.52 17.57 -0.21
CA ASN A 82 -12.29 16.32 -0.25
C ASN A 82 -11.92 15.40 -1.42
N PRO A 83 -11.85 15.85 -2.70
CA PRO A 83 -11.40 15.01 -3.81
C PRO A 83 -9.99 14.43 -3.61
N SER A 84 -9.05 15.23 -3.09
CA SER A 84 -7.69 14.78 -2.79
C SER A 84 -7.67 13.65 -1.76
N ARG A 85 -8.41 13.84 -0.65
CA ARG A 85 -8.50 12.85 0.42
C ARG A 85 -9.23 11.59 -0.02
N ALA A 86 -10.33 11.73 -0.76
CA ALA A 86 -11.05 10.58 -1.30
C ALA A 86 -10.14 9.74 -2.20
N SER A 87 -9.39 10.40 -3.08
CA SER A 87 -8.45 9.73 -3.96
C SER A 87 -7.31 9.04 -3.21
N LEU A 88 -6.73 9.71 -2.19
CA LEU A 88 -5.67 9.16 -1.35
C LEU A 88 -6.11 7.92 -0.56
N MET A 89 -7.34 7.94 -0.02
CA MET A 89 -7.85 6.88 0.85
C MET A 89 -8.38 5.67 0.09
N THR A 90 -8.92 5.88 -1.11
CA THR A 90 -9.45 4.80 -1.96
C THR A 90 -8.43 4.24 -2.94
N GLY A 91 -7.39 5.03 -3.28
CA GLY A 91 -6.50 4.74 -4.40
C GLY A 91 -7.12 4.95 -5.78
N MET A 92 -8.30 5.58 -5.86
CA MET A 92 -9.00 5.86 -7.12
C MET A 92 -8.82 7.32 -7.55
N LEU A 93 -8.74 7.59 -8.85
CA LEU A 93 -8.72 8.95 -9.36
C LEU A 93 -10.09 9.63 -9.16
N PRO A 94 -10.15 10.98 -9.07
CA PRO A 94 -11.40 11.73 -9.10
C PRO A 94 -12.30 11.37 -10.29
N SER A 95 -11.71 11.14 -11.46
CA SER A 95 -12.42 10.70 -12.67
C SER A 95 -13.07 9.32 -12.55
N SER A 96 -12.56 8.46 -11.66
CA SER A 96 -13.11 7.14 -11.40
C SER A 96 -14.11 7.14 -10.24
N SER A 97 -13.87 7.95 -9.21
CA SER A 97 -14.73 8.05 -8.02
C SER A 97 -15.91 9.02 -8.20
N GLY A 98 -15.85 9.96 -9.15
CA GLY A 98 -16.88 10.99 -9.32
C GLY A 98 -16.85 12.12 -8.29
N VAL A 99 -15.86 12.12 -7.37
CA VAL A 99 -15.72 13.13 -6.32
C VAL A 99 -14.87 14.29 -6.83
N PHE A 100 -15.50 15.44 -7.05
CA PHE A 100 -14.88 16.68 -7.56
C PHE A 100 -15.09 17.90 -6.66
N GLY A 101 -15.96 17.81 -5.64
CA GLY A 101 -16.32 18.91 -4.75
C GLY A 101 -16.14 18.58 -3.26
N ASN A 102 -16.03 19.63 -2.45
CA ASN A 102 -15.93 19.50 -1.00
C ASN A 102 -17.23 19.07 -0.32
N GLU A 103 -18.37 19.43 -0.92
CA GLU A 103 -19.70 19.13 -0.38
C GLU A 103 -20.15 17.67 -0.59
N GLN A 104 -19.40 16.89 -1.38
CA GLN A 104 -19.78 15.54 -1.77
C GLN A 104 -19.38 14.50 -0.70
N ASP A 105 -20.31 13.62 -0.32
CA ASP A 105 -20.00 12.48 0.55
C ASP A 105 -19.30 11.37 -0.24
N TRP A 106 -17.97 11.37 -0.22
CA TRP A 106 -17.13 10.41 -0.93
C TRP A 106 -17.29 8.95 -0.46
N ARG A 107 -17.93 8.71 0.68
CA ARG A 107 -18.19 7.35 1.19
C ARG A 107 -19.40 6.69 0.53
N ARG A 108 -20.21 7.48 -0.19
CA ARG A 108 -21.39 7.01 -0.93
C ARG A 108 -21.16 6.98 -2.44
N SER A 109 -19.95 7.35 -2.87
CA SER A 109 -19.54 7.42 -4.28
C SER A 109 -19.14 6.04 -4.79
#